data_AF-A0A6J7ZY70-F1
#
_entry.id   AF-A0A6J7ZY70-F1
#
_cell.length_a   1.000
_cell.length_b   1.000
_cell.length_c   1.000
_cell.angle_alpha   90.00
_cell.angle_beta   90.00
_cell.angle_gamma   90.00
#
_symmetry.space_group_name_H-M   'P 1'
#
loop_
_entity.id
_entity.type
_entity.pdbx_description
1 polymer ?
#
loop_
_entity_poly.entity_id
_entity_poly.type
_entity_poly.pdbx_seq_one_letter_code
_entity_poly.pdbx_strand_id
1 'polypeptide(L)'
;MADGRRSVRSAKYELPIFNTTNKLKYVIRCIHLTALSEETLSPEQRDRLILNRTVNIQGGKNNNLALDEYVEMLNRDSKDIVTGHQTKESIIAHSKQYPHLINYIKHFDIISEIRQRKGFHKLPQYKADVMKVAKELIEIRAFEHTPKRKFVCKELSTERNPFINSYRGLSTMINRHKPKEPFSRLRDKHQ
;
A
#
# COMPACT_ATOMS: atom_id res chain seq x y z
N MET A 1 -2.08 0.25 10.75
CA MET A 1 -0.67 0.43 10.35
C MET A 1 -0.45 1.48 9.24
N ALA A 2 -1.47 2.21 8.78
CA ALA A 2 -1.30 3.30 7.80
C ALA A 2 -1.69 4.65 8.43
N ASP A 3 -0.78 5.61 8.48
CA ASP A 3 -1.02 7.01 8.90
C ASP A 3 -0.28 7.88 7.89
N GLY A 4 -0.95 8.85 7.29
CA GLY A 4 -0.35 9.75 6.31
C GLY A 4 0.93 10.43 6.80
N ARG A 5 1.00 10.79 8.09
CA ARG A 5 2.22 11.36 8.69
C ARG A 5 3.37 10.36 8.70
N ARG A 6 3.06 9.09 8.97
CA ARG A 6 4.03 8.00 8.89
C ARG A 6 4.51 7.79 7.46
N SER A 7 3.63 7.90 6.45
CA SER A 7 4.01 7.79 5.04
C SER A 7 5.00 8.90 4.63
N VAL A 8 4.78 10.15 5.06
CA VAL A 8 5.73 11.25 4.80
C VAL A 8 7.09 10.95 5.44
N ARG A 9 7.09 10.47 6.69
CA ARG A 9 8.31 10.08 7.39
C ARG A 9 9.05 8.93 6.69
N SER A 10 8.32 7.90 6.25
CA SER A 10 8.86 6.78 5.49
C SER A 10 9.55 7.26 4.22
N ALA A 11 8.92 8.17 3.49
CA ALA A 11 9.50 8.71 2.26
C ALA A 11 10.83 9.44 2.49
N LYS A 12 11.02 10.11 3.62
CA LYS A 12 12.30 10.73 4.00
C LYS A 12 13.38 9.67 4.28
N TYR A 13 13.05 8.59 4.99
CA TYR A 13 13.99 7.53 5.33
C TYR A 13 14.32 6.61 4.15
N GLU A 14 13.36 6.38 3.25
CA GLU A 14 13.55 5.48 2.11
C GLU A 14 14.25 6.18 0.94
N LEU A 15 14.16 7.51 0.83
CA LEU A 15 14.75 8.29 -0.25
C LEU A 15 16.25 7.98 -0.50
N PRO A 16 17.13 7.95 0.52
CA PRO A 16 18.54 7.60 0.31
C PRO A 16 18.72 6.17 -0.21
N ILE A 17 17.90 5.22 0.25
CA ILE A 17 17.95 3.81 -0.20
C ILE A 17 17.49 3.70 -1.66
N PHE A 18 16.44 4.42 -2.06
CA PHE A 18 16.01 4.45 -3.45
C PHE A 18 17.04 5.12 -4.37
N ASN A 19 17.81 6.07 -3.85
CA ASN A 19 18.90 6.71 -4.56
C ASN A 19 20.06 5.73 -4.82
N THR A 20 20.51 4.95 -3.82
CA THR A 20 21.58 3.94 -4.00
C THR A 20 21.18 2.80 -4.90
N THR A 21 19.93 2.35 -4.78
CA THR A 21 19.38 1.25 -5.59
C THR A 21 18.94 1.68 -6.99
N ASN A 22 19.22 2.94 -7.37
CA ASN A 22 18.90 3.55 -8.66
C ASN A 22 17.41 3.43 -9.05
N LYS A 23 16.51 3.52 -8.05
CA LYS A 23 15.07 3.48 -8.26
C LYS A 23 14.49 4.89 -8.44
N LEU A 24 14.85 5.51 -9.56
CA LEU A 24 14.55 6.91 -9.88
C LEU A 24 13.08 7.30 -9.70
N LYS A 25 12.14 6.43 -10.10
CA LYS A 25 10.70 6.66 -9.93
C LYS A 25 10.31 6.88 -8.45
N TYR A 26 10.89 6.10 -7.55
CA TYR A 26 10.62 6.21 -6.11
C TYR A 26 11.35 7.40 -5.50
N VAL A 27 12.58 7.70 -5.96
CA VAL A 27 13.32 8.92 -5.59
C VAL A 27 12.50 10.17 -5.89
N ILE A 28 12.00 10.31 -7.12
CA ILE A 28 11.17 11.47 -7.52
C ILE A 28 9.91 11.56 -6.66
N ARG A 29 9.22 10.44 -6.44
CA ARG A 29 8.01 10.41 -5.59
C ARG A 29 8.30 10.84 -4.15
N CYS A 30 9.40 10.38 -3.56
CA CYS A 30 9.79 10.77 -2.20
C CYS A 30 10.16 12.26 -2.11
N ILE A 31 10.91 12.79 -3.08
CA ILE A 31 11.25 14.22 -3.15
C ILE A 31 9.98 15.07 -3.27
N HIS A 32 9.09 14.74 -4.20
CA HIS A 32 7.84 15.46 -4.38
C HIS A 32 6.97 15.43 -3.13
N LEU A 33 6.77 14.26 -2.53
CA LEU A 33 5.97 14.16 -1.30
C LEU A 33 6.58 15.00 -0.18
N THR A 34 7.89 14.89 0.02
CA THR A 34 8.57 15.63 1.10
C THR A 34 8.48 17.13 0.86
N ALA A 35 8.73 17.61 -0.36
CA ALA A 35 8.60 19.02 -0.70
C ALA A 35 7.18 19.55 -0.52
N LEU A 36 6.17 18.83 -1.03
CA LEU A 36 4.76 19.23 -0.90
C LEU A 36 4.28 19.22 0.56
N SER A 37 4.77 18.28 1.37
CA SER A 37 4.34 18.16 2.77
C SER A 37 5.08 19.10 3.72
N GLU A 38 6.26 19.60 3.39
CA GLU A 38 7.08 20.40 4.32
C GLU A 38 7.22 21.87 3.89
N GLU A 39 7.20 22.18 2.59
CA GLU A 39 7.64 23.49 2.11
C GLU A 39 6.71 24.15 1.07
N THR A 40 6.10 23.38 0.16
CA THR A 40 5.43 23.95 -1.01
C THR A 40 3.95 24.29 -0.80
N LEU A 41 3.24 23.55 0.05
CA LEU A 41 1.80 23.71 0.24
C LEU A 41 1.46 24.60 1.43
N SER A 42 0.33 25.31 1.34
CA SER A 42 -0.27 25.97 2.51
C SER A 42 -0.61 24.94 3.60
N PRO A 43 -0.69 25.34 4.88
CA PRO A 43 -0.95 24.41 5.99
C PRO A 43 -2.20 23.54 5.78
N GLU A 44 -3.28 24.13 5.26
CA GLU A 44 -4.51 23.38 4.97
C GLU A 44 -4.33 22.35 3.85
N GLN A 45 -3.66 22.73 2.77
CA GLN A 45 -3.41 21.83 1.64
C GLN A 45 -2.46 20.70 2.04
N ARG A 46 -1.45 20.99 2.86
CA ARG A 46 -0.57 19.99 3.44
C ARG A 46 -1.36 18.99 4.26
N ASP A 47 -2.22 19.46 5.16
CA ASP A 47 -2.97 18.57 6.04
C ASP A 47 -3.94 17.70 5.23
N ARG A 48 -4.61 18.27 4.22
CA ARG A 48 -5.41 17.50 3.26
C ARG A 48 -4.58 16.45 2.53
N LEU A 49 -3.39 16.81 2.01
CA LEU A 49 -2.50 15.88 1.31
C LEU A 49 -2.08 14.71 2.21
N ILE A 50 -1.75 14.99 3.47
CA ILE A 50 -1.30 13.98 4.43
C ILE A 50 -2.47 13.08 4.82
N LEU A 51 -3.61 13.65 5.22
CA LEU A 51 -4.77 12.90 5.70
C LEU A 51 -5.38 12.03 4.60
N ASN A 52 -5.42 12.52 3.35
CA ASN A 52 -5.98 11.78 2.23
C ASN A 52 -5.11 10.62 1.73
N ARG A 53 -3.96 10.32 2.36
CA ARG A 53 -3.15 9.16 1.95
C ARG A 53 -3.75 7.82 2.35
N THR A 54 -4.65 7.81 3.32
CA THR A 54 -5.19 6.58 3.90
C THR A 54 -6.68 6.74 4.20
N VAL A 55 -7.44 5.66 4.04
CA VAL A 55 -8.87 5.61 4.34
C VAL A 55 -9.12 4.62 5.47
N ASN A 56 -9.88 5.01 6.48
CA ASN A 56 -10.29 4.10 7.55
C ASN A 56 -11.66 3.49 7.20
N ILE A 57 -11.66 2.25 6.73
CA ILE A 57 -12.87 1.62 6.17
C ILE A 57 -13.81 1.12 7.28
N GLN A 58 -13.26 0.54 8.35
CA GLN A 58 -14.03 -0.16 9.38
C GLN A 58 -14.09 0.61 10.71
N GLY A 59 -13.52 1.81 10.77
CA GLY A 59 -13.31 2.55 12.00
C GLY A 59 -12.28 1.87 12.91
N GLY A 60 -11.88 2.55 13.98
CA GLY A 60 -10.94 1.98 14.97
C GLY A 60 -9.46 2.01 14.57
N LYS A 61 -8.60 1.62 15.52
CA LYS A 61 -7.15 1.67 15.37
C LYS A 61 -6.67 0.57 14.43
N ASN A 62 -5.71 0.91 13.56
CA ASN A 62 -5.07 0.01 12.60
C ASN A 62 -5.89 -0.43 11.38
N ASN A 63 -7.11 0.05 11.20
CA ASN A 63 -7.97 -0.28 10.04
C ASN A 63 -7.84 0.69 8.86
N ASN A 64 -6.69 1.37 8.78
CA ASN A 64 -6.37 2.31 7.71
C ASN A 64 -5.79 1.54 6.52
N LEU A 65 -6.43 1.68 5.35
CA LEU A 65 -5.97 1.20 4.05
C LEU A 65 -5.29 2.35 3.29
N ALA A 66 -4.32 2.06 2.43
CA ALA A 66 -3.80 3.09 1.54
C ALA A 66 -4.91 3.58 0.60
N LEU A 67 -4.96 4.89 0.31
CA LEU A 67 -5.98 5.44 -0.59
C LEU A 67 -5.93 4.78 -1.98
N ASP A 68 -4.73 4.49 -2.49
CA ASP A 68 -4.54 3.85 -3.80
C ASP A 68 -5.17 2.45 -3.84
N GLU A 69 -4.91 1.64 -2.81
CA GLU A 69 -5.53 0.31 -2.64
C GLU A 69 -7.06 0.42 -2.52
N TYR A 70 -7.55 1.42 -1.78
CA TYR A 70 -8.99 1.66 -1.66
C TYR A 70 -9.63 2.00 -3.02
N VAL A 71 -8.99 2.87 -3.80
CA VAL A 71 -9.46 3.24 -5.14
C VAL A 71 -9.39 2.05 -6.09
N GLU A 72 -8.36 1.21 -6.00
CA GLU A 72 -8.26 -0.02 -6.79
C GLU A 72 -9.39 -0.99 -6.47
N MET A 73 -9.75 -1.16 -5.20
CA MET A 73 -10.92 -1.96 -4.80
C MET A 73 -12.21 -1.42 -5.41
N LEU A 74 -12.46 -0.10 -5.30
CA LEU A 74 -13.64 0.52 -5.89
C LEU A 74 -13.68 0.36 -7.42
N ASN A 75 -12.53 0.48 -8.09
CA ASN A 75 -12.43 0.29 -9.53
C ASN A 75 -12.71 -1.15 -9.95
N ARG A 76 -12.22 -2.14 -9.19
CA ARG A 76 -12.50 -3.55 -9.43
C ARG A 76 -13.99 -3.83 -9.29
N ASP A 77 -14.59 -3.44 -8.17
CA ASP A 77 -16.01 -3.68 -7.91
C ASP A 77 -16.91 -2.95 -8.94
N SER A 78 -16.51 -1.75 -9.38
CA SER A 78 -17.21 -1.03 -10.44
C SER A 78 -17.15 -1.79 -11.78
N LYS A 79 -16.00 -2.40 -12.12
CA LYS A 79 -15.84 -3.21 -13.33
C LYS A 79 -16.70 -4.46 -13.30
N ASP A 80 -16.76 -5.13 -12.15
CA ASP A 80 -17.56 -6.34 -11.98
C ASP A 80 -19.05 -6.04 -12.24
N ILE A 81 -19.56 -4.90 -11.77
CA ILE A 81 -20.96 -4.50 -11.98
C ILE A 81 -21.27 -4.12 -13.43
N VAL A 82 -20.36 -3.44 -14.11
CA VAL A 82 -20.57 -3.06 -15.51
C VAL A 82 -20.24 -4.19 -16.49
N THR A 83 -19.87 -5.37 -15.99
CA THR A 83 -19.60 -6.54 -16.83
C THR A 83 -20.85 -6.92 -17.63
N GLY A 84 -20.71 -7.02 -18.95
CA GLY A 84 -21.81 -7.30 -19.87
C GLY A 84 -22.47 -6.05 -20.49
N HIS A 85 -22.16 -4.85 -20.00
CA HIS A 85 -22.59 -3.59 -20.62
C HIS A 85 -21.58 -3.12 -21.66
N GLN A 86 -22.04 -2.86 -22.88
CA GLN A 86 -21.16 -2.53 -24.01
C GLN A 86 -21.19 -1.04 -24.40
N THR A 87 -22.28 -0.32 -24.09
CA THR A 87 -22.41 1.11 -24.43
C THR A 87 -21.92 2.00 -23.29
N LYS A 88 -21.29 3.13 -23.64
CA LYS A 88 -20.73 4.10 -22.69
C LYS A 88 -21.81 4.63 -21.75
N GLU A 89 -22.99 4.91 -22.28
CA GLU A 89 -24.14 5.44 -21.55
C GLU A 89 -24.64 4.43 -20.51
N SER A 90 -24.71 3.15 -20.87
CA SER A 90 -25.11 2.06 -19.96
C SER A 90 -24.05 1.86 -18.85
N ILE A 91 -22.77 1.83 -19.20
CA ILE A 91 -21.67 1.72 -18.24
C ILE A 91 -21.73 2.87 -17.20
N ILE A 92 -21.93 4.11 -17.65
CA ILE A 92 -22.02 5.27 -16.76
C ILE A 92 -23.27 5.18 -15.86
N ALA A 93 -24.42 4.81 -16.42
CA ALA A 93 -25.66 4.69 -15.66
C ALA A 93 -25.53 3.65 -14.54
N HIS A 94 -25.00 2.46 -14.83
CA HIS A 94 -24.82 1.39 -13.85
C HIS A 94 -23.69 1.69 -12.85
N SER A 95 -22.60 2.33 -13.28
CA SER A 95 -21.54 2.78 -12.36
C SER A 95 -22.09 3.78 -11.33
N LYS A 96 -22.99 4.69 -11.72
CA LYS A 96 -23.64 5.64 -10.80
C LYS A 96 -24.60 4.98 -9.81
N GLN A 97 -25.12 3.79 -10.12
CA GLN A 97 -26.00 3.05 -9.22
C GLN A 97 -25.23 2.32 -8.10
N TYR A 98 -23.92 2.13 -8.25
CA TYR A 98 -23.08 1.38 -7.29
C TYR A 98 -23.17 1.88 -5.83
N PRO A 99 -23.07 3.19 -5.53
CA PRO A 99 -23.21 3.66 -4.15
C PRO A 99 -24.56 3.30 -3.53
N HIS A 100 -25.63 3.34 -4.33
CA HIS A 100 -26.97 2.97 -3.89
C HIS A 100 -27.08 1.47 -3.63
N LEU A 101 -26.50 0.64 -4.50
CA LEU A 101 -26.43 -0.81 -4.37
C LEU A 101 -25.69 -1.25 -3.09
N ILE A 102 -24.53 -0.64 -2.80
CA ILE A 102 -23.83 -0.87 -1.53
C ILE A 102 -24.72 -0.51 -0.34
N ASN A 103 -25.43 0.62 -0.43
CA ASN A 103 -26.29 1.08 0.66
C ASN A 103 -27.45 0.09 0.89
N TYR A 104 -28.08 -0.38 -0.19
CA TYR A 104 -29.12 -1.41 -0.10
C TYR A 104 -28.59 -2.72 0.51
N ILE A 105 -27.42 -3.21 0.10
CA ILE A 105 -26.82 -4.43 0.65
C ILE A 105 -26.52 -4.26 2.15
N LYS A 106 -25.96 -3.11 2.56
CA LYS A 106 -25.68 -2.83 3.99
C LYS A 106 -26.94 -2.84 4.85
N HIS A 107 -28.06 -2.41 4.29
CA HIS A 107 -29.33 -2.35 5.00
C HIS A 107 -30.23 -3.55 4.75
N PHE A 108 -29.89 -4.44 3.82
CA PHE A 108 -30.71 -5.59 3.45
C PHE A 108 -31.03 -6.47 4.66
N ASP A 109 -30.02 -6.84 5.45
CA ASP A 109 -30.22 -7.65 6.65
C ASP A 109 -31.05 -6.96 7.73
N ILE A 110 -30.98 -5.62 7.81
CA ILE A 110 -31.80 -4.82 8.73
C ILE A 110 -33.25 -4.80 8.24
N ILE A 111 -33.48 -4.57 6.94
CA ILE A 111 -34.81 -4.51 6.33
C ILE A 111 -35.49 -5.87 6.34
N SER A 112 -34.73 -6.94 6.12
CA SER A 112 -35.24 -8.32 6.11
C SER A 112 -35.28 -8.97 7.49
N GLU A 113 -34.90 -8.24 8.56
CA GLU A 113 -34.80 -8.75 9.93
C GLU A 113 -33.91 -10.02 10.08
N ILE A 114 -33.03 -10.25 9.10
CA ILE A 114 -32.11 -11.38 9.09
C ILE A 114 -30.98 -11.06 10.06
N ARG A 115 -31.01 -11.67 11.25
CA ARG A 115 -29.90 -11.57 12.19
C ARG A 115 -28.67 -12.24 11.58
N GLN A 116 -27.66 -11.46 11.20
CA GLN A 116 -26.36 -12.01 10.82
C GLN A 116 -25.83 -12.90 11.96
N ARG A 117 -25.75 -14.22 11.73
CA ARG A 117 -24.84 -15.06 12.52
C ARG A 117 -23.44 -14.58 12.19
N LYS A 118 -22.75 -13.97 13.16
CA LYS A 118 -21.30 -13.73 13.06
C LYS A 118 -20.62 -15.08 12.86
N GLY A 119 -20.38 -15.44 11.60
CA GLY A 119 -19.55 -16.56 11.24
C GLY A 119 -18.12 -16.17 11.57
N PHE A 120 -17.53 -16.80 12.57
CA PHE A 120 -16.07 -16.82 12.63
C PHE A 120 -15.62 -17.49 11.33
N HIS A 121 -14.78 -16.81 10.53
CA HIS A 121 -14.01 -17.50 9.52
C HIS A 121 -13.36 -18.68 10.23
N LYS A 122 -13.65 -19.91 9.78
CA LYS A 122 -13.03 -21.11 10.34
C LYS A 122 -11.53 -20.84 10.30
N LEU A 123 -10.93 -20.70 11.48
CA LEU A 123 -9.50 -20.46 11.62
C LEU A 123 -8.77 -21.52 10.78
N PRO A 124 -7.64 -21.15 10.13
CA PRO A 124 -6.82 -22.13 9.43
C PRO A 124 -6.66 -23.35 10.33
N GLN A 125 -6.95 -24.54 9.79
CA GLN A 125 -6.95 -25.75 10.58
C GLN A 125 -5.53 -25.94 11.11
N TYR A 126 -5.32 -25.60 12.38
CA TYR A 126 -4.03 -25.71 13.07
C TYR A 126 -3.37 -27.07 12.82
N LYS A 127 -4.18 -28.13 12.77
CA LYS A 127 -3.73 -29.48 12.44
C LYS A 127 -3.12 -29.58 11.02
N ALA A 128 -3.73 -28.95 10.01
CA ALA A 128 -3.20 -28.96 8.64
C ALA A 128 -1.87 -28.19 8.54
N ASP A 129 -1.76 -27.05 9.22
CA ASP A 129 -0.53 -26.26 9.25
C ASP A 129 0.60 -27.01 9.99
N VAL A 130 0.29 -27.62 11.14
CA VAL A 130 1.24 -28.45 11.89
C VAL A 130 1.70 -29.64 11.05
N MET A 131 0.79 -30.31 10.33
CA MET A 131 1.16 -31.43 9.44
C MET A 131 2.07 -30.97 8.29
N LYS A 132 1.83 -29.77 7.74
CA LYS A 132 2.68 -29.21 6.69
C LYS A 132 4.10 -28.92 7.21
N VAL A 133 4.20 -28.26 8.37
CA VAL A 133 5.49 -27.96 9.00
C VAL A 133 6.23 -29.25 9.39
N ALA A 134 5.53 -30.23 9.97
CA ALA A 134 6.11 -31.51 10.33
C ALA A 134 6.65 -32.26 9.09
N LYS A 135 5.91 -32.24 7.98
CA LYS A 135 6.34 -32.83 6.71
C LYS A 135 7.61 -32.16 6.19
N GLU A 136 7.66 -30.83 6.17
CA GLU A 136 8.84 -30.07 5.76
C GLU A 136 10.06 -30.38 6.64
N LEU A 137 9.89 -30.47 7.97
CA LEU A 137 10.96 -30.80 8.92
C LEU A 137 11.51 -32.22 8.73
N ILE A 138 10.64 -33.18 8.40
CA ILE A 138 11.05 -34.56 8.09
C ILE A 138 11.79 -34.60 6.76
N GLU A 139 11.29 -33.92 5.72
CA GLU A 139 11.92 -33.86 4.39
C GLU A 139 13.35 -33.27 4.46
N ILE A 140 13.55 -32.22 5.26
CA ILE A 140 14.89 -31.64 5.46
C ILE A 140 15.73 -32.42 6.47
N ARG A 141 15.24 -33.55 7.00
CA ARG A 141 15.90 -34.36 8.05
C ARG A 141 16.35 -33.50 9.22
N ALA A 142 15.49 -32.58 9.69
CA ALA A 142 15.85 -31.57 10.68
C ALA A 142 16.34 -32.18 12.01
N PHE A 143 15.84 -33.36 12.35
CA PHE A 143 16.12 -34.04 13.62
C PHE A 143 17.21 -35.11 13.53
N GLU A 144 17.77 -35.36 12.34
CA GLU A 144 18.84 -36.33 12.15
C GLU A 144 20.22 -35.68 12.31
N HIS A 145 21.06 -36.27 13.15
CA HIS A 145 22.46 -35.88 13.26
C HIS A 145 23.17 -36.21 11.94
N THR A 146 23.56 -35.16 11.22
CA THR A 146 24.21 -35.23 9.92
C THR A 146 25.60 -34.62 10.06
N PRO A 147 26.68 -35.44 10.07
CA PRO A 147 28.02 -34.93 10.29
C PRO A 147 28.40 -33.93 9.18
N LYS A 148 29.03 -32.81 9.57
CA LYS A 148 29.39 -31.67 8.70
C LYS A 148 28.20 -30.87 8.11
N ARG A 149 26.98 -31.00 8.63
CA ARG A 149 25.86 -30.12 8.26
C ARG A 149 26.18 -28.67 8.66
N LYS A 150 26.25 -27.78 7.67
CA LYS A 150 26.38 -26.33 7.88
C LYS A 150 25.04 -25.67 7.57
N PHE A 151 24.61 -24.73 8.40
CA PHE A 151 23.51 -23.85 8.06
C PHE A 151 23.95 -22.99 6.87
N VAL A 152 23.33 -23.18 5.71
CA VAL A 152 23.43 -22.23 4.60
C VAL A 152 22.52 -21.07 4.95
N CYS A 153 22.99 -20.17 5.82
CA CYS A 153 22.34 -18.88 5.95
C CYS A 153 22.58 -18.17 4.62
N LYS A 154 21.53 -17.89 3.85
CA LYS A 154 21.64 -16.87 2.80
C LYS A 154 22.11 -15.61 3.52
N GLU A 155 23.26 -15.06 3.14
CA GLU A 155 23.68 -13.76 3.63
C GLU A 155 22.58 -12.75 3.28
N LEU A 156 21.74 -12.44 4.26
CA LEU A 156 20.72 -11.40 4.17
C LEU A 156 21.43 -10.06 4.38
N SER A 157 22.22 -9.68 3.37
CA SER A 157 23.01 -8.44 3.25
C SER A 157 24.12 -8.21 4.29
N THR A 158 25.29 -7.83 3.79
CA THR A 158 26.55 -7.57 4.51
C THR A 158 26.69 -6.14 5.05
N GLU A 159 25.78 -5.22 4.72
CA GLU A 159 25.86 -3.82 5.16
C GLU A 159 25.10 -3.58 6.46
N ARG A 160 25.85 -3.47 7.57
CA ARG A 160 25.32 -3.15 8.91
C ARG A 160 24.57 -1.81 8.98
N ASN A 161 24.81 -0.91 8.02
CA ASN A 161 24.10 0.34 7.87
C ASN A 161 23.79 0.61 6.38
N PRO A 162 22.53 0.47 5.94
CA PRO A 162 22.13 0.65 4.54
C PRO A 162 22.23 2.10 4.04
N PHE A 163 22.56 3.05 4.92
CA PHE A 163 22.64 4.46 4.59
C PHE A 163 24.07 4.96 4.31
N ILE A 164 25.12 4.17 4.59
CA ILE A 164 26.53 4.63 4.56
C ILE A 164 26.92 5.27 3.22
N ASN A 165 26.45 4.74 2.10
CA ASN A 165 26.79 5.26 0.77
C ASN A 165 25.62 6.01 0.10
N SER A 166 24.56 6.32 0.86
CA SER A 166 23.28 6.74 0.31
C SER A 166 23.11 8.21 -0.06
N TYR A 167 24.06 9.03 0.39
CA TYR A 167 24.08 10.48 0.14
C TYR A 167 24.63 10.85 -1.24
N ARG A 168 25.35 9.95 -1.93
CA ARG A 168 26.01 10.26 -3.20
C ARG A 168 24.99 10.66 -4.26
N GLY A 169 25.12 11.87 -4.81
CA GLY A 169 24.22 12.41 -5.84
C GLY A 169 22.82 12.79 -5.33
N LEU A 170 22.51 12.60 -4.05
CA LEU A 170 21.18 12.85 -3.51
C LEU A 170 20.81 14.34 -3.53
N SER A 171 21.76 15.23 -3.23
CA SER A 171 21.56 16.68 -3.30
C SER A 171 21.19 17.14 -4.72
N THR A 172 21.88 16.61 -5.73
CA THR A 172 21.57 16.87 -7.14
C THR A 172 20.17 16.38 -7.49
N MET A 173 19.79 15.19 -7.03
CA MET A 173 18.46 14.63 -7.26
C MET A 173 17.35 15.49 -6.62
N ILE A 174 17.55 15.92 -5.36
CA ILE A 174 16.62 16.81 -4.65
C ILE A 174 16.46 18.12 -5.42
N ASN A 175 17.56 18.79 -5.78
CA ASN A 175 17.52 20.07 -6.49
C ASN A 175 16.83 19.95 -7.85
N ARG A 176 17.06 18.86 -8.58
CA ARG A 176 16.50 18.65 -9.92
C ARG A 176 14.99 18.35 -9.90
N HIS A 177 14.51 17.64 -8.89
CA HIS A 177 13.16 17.09 -8.87
C HIS A 177 12.25 17.69 -7.80
N LYS A 178 12.73 18.69 -7.05
CA LYS A 178 11.89 19.48 -6.16
C LYS A 178 10.90 20.31 -7.00
N PRO A 179 9.59 20.18 -6.77
CA PRO A 179 8.61 20.99 -7.48
C PRO A 179 8.77 22.47 -7.08
N LYS A 180 8.82 23.36 -8.08
CA LYS A 180 8.80 24.82 -7.86
C LYS A 180 7.39 25.29 -7.49
N GLU A 181 6.38 24.67 -8.07
CA GLU A 181 4.97 24.97 -7.84
C GLU A 181 4.20 23.71 -7.43
N PRO A 182 3.18 23.85 -6.57
CA PRO A 182 2.35 22.72 -6.18
C PRO A 182 1.59 22.15 -7.38
N PHE A 183 1.51 20.82 -7.45
CA PHE A 183 0.80 20.07 -8.49
C PHE A 183 1.28 20.28 -9.95
N SER A 184 2.46 20.85 -10.16
CA SER A 184 3.08 20.94 -11.49
C SER A 184 3.26 19.56 -12.11
N ARG A 185 2.84 19.37 -13.37
CA ARG A 185 3.06 18.11 -14.09
C ARG A 185 4.56 17.90 -14.32
N LEU A 186 5.04 16.68 -14.09
CA LEU A 186 6.40 16.30 -14.46
C LEU A 186 6.56 16.47 -15.99
N ARG A 187 7.48 17.35 -16.41
CA ARG A 187 7.76 17.72 -17.81
C ARG A 187 6.71 18.63 -18.47
N ASP A 188 6.12 19.56 -17.73
CA ASP A 188 5.37 20.62 -18.40
C ASP A 188 6.34 21.47 -19.25
N LYS A 189 6.12 21.52 -20.58
CA LYS A 189 7.00 22.24 -21.51
C LYS A 189 6.86 23.77 -21.41
N HIS A 190 5.89 24.24 -20.63
CA HIS A 190 5.56 25.65 -20.46
C HIS A 190 6.10 26.25 -19.16
N GLN A 191 7.03 25.55 -18.48
CA GLN A 191 7.80 26.05 -17.32
C GLN A 191 9.30 26.05 -17.60
#